data_AF-A0A528D7V8-F1
#
_entry.id   AF-A0A528D7V8-F1
#
_cell.length_a   1.000
_cell.length_b   1.000
_cell.length_c   1.000
_cell.angle_alpha   90.00
_cell.angle_beta   90.00
_cell.angle_gamma   90.00
#
_symmetry.space_group_name_H-M   'P 1'
#
loop_
_entity.id
_entity.type
_entity.pdbx_description
1 polymer ?
#
loop_
_entity_poly.entity_id
_entity_poly.type
_entity_poly.pdbx_seq_one_letter_code
_entity_poly.pdbx_strand_id
1 'polypeptide(L)'
;ANDVNIEQYGWRNSAGGAQHGYRNRIHVYQDGRFNTAIGQQYGHRNRSVIGQQGVDNHGATYQYGRRNAAGIAQFGSNHTAILTQDG
;
A
#
# COMPACT_ATOMS: atom_id res chain seq x y z
N ALA A 1 -18.40 3.81 0.72
CA ALA A 1 -17.74 2.54 0.39
C ALA A 1 -16.30 2.58 0.89
N ASN A 2 -15.64 1.42 0.99
CA ASN A 2 -14.19 1.37 1.01
C ASN A 2 -13.68 1.58 -0.43
N ASP A 3 -12.45 2.05 -0.56
CA ASP A 3 -11.87 2.43 -1.84
C ASP A 3 -10.44 1.91 -1.96
N VAL A 4 -10.12 1.33 -3.11
CA VAL A 4 -8.78 0.85 -3.47
C VAL A 4 -8.43 1.42 -4.82
N ASN A 5 -7.39 2.25 -4.87
CA ASN A 5 -6.80 2.73 -6.11
C ASN A 5 -5.42 2.12 -6.29
N ILE A 6 -5.17 1.53 -7.46
CA ILE A 6 -3.90 0.89 -7.81
C ILE A 6 -3.47 1.41 -9.18
N GLU A 7 -2.33 2.09 -9.21
CA GLU A 7 -1.69 2.61 -10.40
C GLU A 7 -0.34 1.93 -10.58
N GLN A 8 -0.19 1.22 -11.71
CA GLN A 8 1.02 0.46 -12.01
C GLN A 8 1.54 0.83 -13.39
N TYR A 9 2.78 1.31 -13.44
CA TYR A 9 3.53 1.66 -14.64
C TYR A 9 4.78 0.78 -14.75
N GLY A 10 5.10 0.30 -15.95
CA GLY A 10 6.25 -0.56 -16.21
C GLY A 10 5.91 -2.05 -16.34
N TRP A 11 6.80 -2.96 -15.90
CA TRP A 11 6.71 -4.39 -16.23
C TRP A 11 6.71 -5.30 -15.00
N ARG A 12 5.74 -6.22 -14.92
CA ARG A 12 5.61 -7.22 -13.84
C ARG A 12 5.51 -6.64 -12.42
N ASN A 13 4.85 -5.50 -12.25
CA ASN A 13 4.49 -5.05 -10.90
C ASN A 13 3.28 -5.84 -10.39
N SER A 14 3.20 -6.04 -9.08
CA SER A 14 2.09 -6.69 -8.38
C SER A 14 1.60 -5.80 -7.26
N ALA A 15 0.29 -5.61 -7.16
CA ALA A 15 -0.34 -4.83 -6.12
C ALA A 15 -1.65 -5.48 -5.70
N GLY A 16 -1.94 -5.45 -4.41
CA GLY A 16 -3.17 -5.98 -3.87
C GLY A 16 -3.52 -5.40 -2.52
N GLY A 17 -4.74 -5.64 -2.08
CA GLY A 17 -5.14 -5.25 -0.74
C GLY A 17 -6.51 -5.76 -0.32
N ALA A 18 -6.77 -5.64 0.98
CA ALA A 18 -8.03 -6.02 1.60
C ALA A 18 -8.49 -4.93 2.58
N GLN A 19 -9.78 -4.62 2.54
CA GLN A 19 -10.39 -3.62 3.42
C GLN A 19 -11.60 -4.22 4.12
N HIS A 20 -11.54 -4.29 5.45
CA HIS A 20 -12.64 -4.70 6.30
C HIS A 20 -13.11 -3.52 7.16
N GLY A 21 -14.41 -3.23 7.14
CA GLY A 21 -15.04 -2.11 7.84
C GLY A 21 -15.54 -0.99 6.89
N TYR A 22 -15.52 0.28 7.30
CA TYR A 22 -16.16 1.38 6.53
C TYR A 22 -15.25 2.60 6.30
N ARG A 23 -15.32 3.13 5.06
CA ARG A 23 -14.61 4.34 4.59
C ARG A 23 -13.09 4.24 4.64
N ASN A 24 -12.57 3.03 4.50
CA ASN A 24 -11.13 2.80 4.38
C ASN A 24 -10.66 3.14 2.96
N ARG A 25 -9.41 3.61 2.81
CA ARG A 25 -8.80 3.96 1.52
C ARG A 25 -7.39 3.40 1.40
N ILE A 26 -7.13 2.64 0.35
CA ILE A 26 -5.79 2.17 -0.05
C ILE A 26 -5.45 2.85 -1.36
N HIS A 27 -4.27 3.46 -1.44
CA HIS A 27 -3.71 3.97 -2.68
C HIS A 27 -2.35 3.32 -2.91
N VAL A 28 -2.14 2.69 -4.06
CA VAL A 28 -0.86 2.11 -4.46
C VAL A 28 -0.43 2.75 -5.77
N TYR A 29 0.81 3.23 -5.80
CA TYR A 29 1.48 3.74 -6.99
C TYR A 29 2.79 2.98 -7.16
N GLN A 30 2.97 2.30 -8.30
CA GLN A 30 4.18 1.57 -8.64
C GLN A 30 4.66 2.01 -10.02
N ASP A 31 5.91 2.47 -10.12
CA ASP A 31 6.57 2.77 -11.39
C ASP A 31 7.90 2.01 -11.49
N GLY A 32 8.01 1.07 -12.43
CA GLY A 32 9.23 0.32 -12.69
C GLY A 32 9.01 -1.17 -12.93
N ARG A 33 9.89 -2.03 -12.40
CA ARG A 33 9.84 -3.48 -12.68
C ARG A 33 9.81 -4.31 -11.41
N PHE A 34 9.02 -5.39 -11.39
CA PHE A 34 8.99 -6.35 -10.28
C PHE A 34 8.62 -5.78 -8.90
N ASN A 35 8.02 -4.59 -8.84
CA ASN A 35 7.61 -4.03 -7.56
C ASN A 35 6.39 -4.77 -7.00
N THR A 36 6.35 -5.03 -5.70
CA THR A 36 5.25 -5.69 -4.99
C THR A 36 4.70 -4.80 -3.88
N ALA A 37 3.38 -4.58 -3.85
CA ALA A 37 2.71 -3.75 -2.86
C ALA A 37 1.47 -4.45 -2.26
N ILE A 38 1.33 -4.41 -0.93
CA ILE A 38 0.21 -5.03 -0.20
C ILE A 38 -0.38 -4.03 0.80
N GLY A 39 -1.69 -3.78 0.74
CA GLY A 39 -2.39 -2.96 1.73
C GLY A 39 -3.50 -3.73 2.47
N GLN A 40 -3.48 -3.76 3.79
CA GLN A 40 -4.55 -4.35 4.60
C GLN A 40 -5.08 -3.33 5.62
N GLN A 41 -6.40 -3.14 5.63
CA GLN A 41 -7.06 -2.21 6.55
C GLN A 41 -8.24 -2.89 7.24
N TYR A 42 -8.22 -2.91 8.56
CA TYR A 42 -9.31 -3.39 9.41
C TYR A 42 -9.81 -2.24 10.29
N GLY A 43 -11.09 -1.87 10.17
CA GLY A 43 -11.72 -0.82 10.99
C GLY A 43 -12.35 0.30 10.17
N HIS A 44 -12.25 1.56 10.63
CA HIS A 44 -12.99 2.67 10.00
C HIS A 44 -12.14 3.90 9.70
N ARG A 45 -12.32 4.47 8.50
CA ARG A 45 -11.62 5.70 8.04
C ARG A 45 -10.09 5.58 8.02
N ASN A 46 -9.54 4.39 7.80
CA ASN A 46 -8.10 4.21 7.65
C ASN A 46 -7.65 4.64 6.25
N ARG A 47 -6.47 5.23 6.14
CA ARG A 47 -5.84 5.65 4.88
C ARG A 47 -4.43 5.05 4.78
N SER A 48 -4.16 4.34 3.70
CA SER A 48 -2.84 3.80 3.37
C SER A 48 -2.40 4.28 1.99
N VAL A 49 -1.12 4.63 1.87
CA VAL A 49 -0.46 4.99 0.60
C VAL A 49 0.84 4.19 0.46
N ILE A 50 1.04 3.54 -0.68
CA ILE A 50 2.31 2.86 -1.02
C ILE A 50 2.79 3.41 -2.35
N GLY A 51 3.95 4.07 -2.37
CA GLY A 51 4.65 4.55 -3.56
C GLY A 51 5.96 3.80 -3.77
N GLN A 52 6.15 3.17 -4.93
CA GLN A 52 7.38 2.45 -5.27
C GLN A 52 7.87 2.87 -6.64
N GLN A 53 9.11 3.36 -6.72
CA GLN A 53 9.76 3.71 -7.97
C GLN A 53 11.09 2.97 -8.10
N GLY A 54 11.26 2.16 -9.15
CA GLY A 54 12.48 1.41 -9.44
C GLY A 54 12.25 -0.09 -9.62
N VAL A 55 13.18 -0.94 -9.15
CA VAL A 55 13.16 -2.38 -9.48
C VAL A 55 13.13 -3.26 -8.22
N ASP A 56 12.21 -4.20 -8.15
CA ASP A 56 12.13 -5.22 -7.10
C ASP A 56 11.98 -4.64 -5.68
N ASN A 57 11.14 -3.60 -5.53
CA ASN A 57 10.77 -3.08 -4.21
C ASN A 57 9.55 -3.83 -3.65
N HIS A 58 9.56 -4.13 -2.35
CA HIS A 58 8.46 -4.72 -1.62
C HIS A 58 7.93 -3.77 -0.53
N GLY A 59 6.63 -3.50 -0.54
CA GLY A 59 5.96 -2.56 0.37
C GLY A 59 4.69 -3.17 0.94
N ALA A 60 4.55 -3.22 2.26
CA ALA A 60 3.35 -3.74 2.92
C ALA A 60 2.83 -2.80 4.01
N THR A 61 1.54 -2.51 4.00
CA THR A 61 0.88 -1.69 5.03
C THR A 61 -0.24 -2.47 5.72
N TYR A 62 -0.28 -2.42 7.04
CA TYR A 62 -1.29 -3.05 7.88
C TYR A 62 -1.85 -2.00 8.85
N GLN A 63 -3.15 -1.71 8.78
CA GLN A 63 -3.78 -0.73 9.67
C GLN A 63 -4.98 -1.33 10.40
N TYR A 64 -4.97 -1.28 11.73
CA TYR A 64 -6.05 -1.79 12.57
C TYR A 64 -6.63 -0.67 13.44
N GLY A 65 -7.96 -0.51 13.39
CA GLY A 65 -8.70 0.45 14.22
C GLY A 65 -9.26 1.66 13.44
N ARG A 66 -9.21 2.88 13.98
CA ARG A 66 -9.94 4.03 13.44
C ARG A 66 -9.04 5.23 13.13
N ARG A 67 -9.20 5.81 11.93
CA ARG A 67 -8.52 7.04 11.47
C ARG A 67 -6.99 6.90 11.37
N ASN A 68 -6.48 5.70 11.13
CA ASN A 68 -5.05 5.49 10.91
C ASN A 68 -4.60 6.06 9.55
N ALA A 69 -3.35 6.52 9.48
CA ALA A 69 -2.72 7.08 8.29
C ALA A 69 -1.31 6.51 8.13
N ALA A 70 -1.12 5.66 7.13
CA ALA A 70 0.12 4.93 6.86
C ALA A 70 0.64 5.28 5.46
N GLY A 71 1.96 5.40 5.31
CA GLY A 71 2.61 5.77 4.07
C GLY A 71 3.95 5.03 3.89
N ILE A 72 4.16 4.41 2.73
CA ILE A 72 5.45 3.85 2.30
C ILE A 72 5.88 4.56 1.03
N ALA A 73 7.15 4.98 0.98
CA ALA A 73 7.79 5.51 -0.23
C ALA A 73 9.16 4.82 -0.40
N GLN A 74 9.37 4.17 -1.55
CA GLN A 74 10.61 3.47 -1.87
C GLN A 74 11.11 3.92 -3.25
N PHE A 75 12.37 4.30 -3.34
CA PHE A 75 13.03 4.73 -4.57
C PHE A 75 14.33 3.95 -4.77
N GLY A 76 14.51 3.30 -5.92
CA GLY A 76 15.69 2.48 -6.21
C GLY A 76 15.36 1.00 -6.31
N SER A 77 16.25 0.13 -5.84
CA SER A 77 16.10 -1.32 -6.01
C SER A 77 16.25 -2.12 -4.74
N ASN A 78 15.55 -3.26 -4.66
CA ASN A 78 15.62 -4.24 -3.56
C ASN A 78 15.28 -3.67 -2.18
N HIS A 79 14.37 -2.70 -2.09
CA HIS A 79 13.91 -2.21 -0.78
C HIS A 79 12.74 -3.05 -0.26
N THR A 80 12.75 -3.34 1.04
CA THR A 80 11.59 -3.90 1.75
C THR A 80 11.15 -2.93 2.84
N ALA A 81 9.87 -2.54 2.82
CA ALA A 81 9.27 -1.68 3.83
C ALA A 81 7.96 -2.30 4.31
N ILE A 82 7.83 -2.42 5.63
CA ILE A 82 6.61 -2.93 6.26
C ILE A 82 6.20 -1.90 7.31
N LEU A 83 4.96 -1.42 7.21
CA LEU A 83 4.39 -0.44 8.12
C LEU A 83 3.11 -1.00 8.74
N THR A 84 3.13 -1.16 10.06
CA THR A 84 1.96 -1.57 10.84
C THR A 84 1.54 -0.41 11.73
N GLN A 85 0.25 -0.10 11.77
CA GLN A 85 -0.31 0.96 12.61
C GLN A 85 -1.60 0.51 13.27
N ASP A 86 -1.58 0.50 14.60
CA ASP A 86 -2.73 0.19 15.46
C ASP A 86 -3.17 1.49 16.16
N GLY A 87 -4.48 1.80 16.14
CA GLY A 87 -5.00 3.07 16.68
C GLY A 87 -6.51 3.14 16.83
#